data_AF-A0AAU3GH22-F1
#
_entry.id   AF-A0AAU3GH22-F1
#
_cell.length_a   1.000
_cell.length_b   1.000
_cell.length_c   1.000
_cell.angle_alpha   90.00
_cell.angle_beta   90.00
_cell.angle_gamma   90.00
#
_symmetry.space_group_name_H-M   'P 1'
#
loop_
_entity.id
_entity.type
_entity.pdbx_description
1 polymer ?
#
loop_
_entity_poly.entity_id
_entity_poly.type
_entity_poly.pdbx_seq_one_letter_code
_entity_poly.pdbx_strand_id
1 'polypeptide(L)'
;MTATETAVAAMWAELLGVTPGSVDDDFFELGGQSLTMVRFLARVQETYGIELPVDLLFTGDFTVAEAARAIDRGRLEAAGDTEIAALLTELESLSDEDVLALLAEED
;
A
#
# COMPACT_ATOMS: atom_id res chain seq x y z
N MET A 1 15.97 8.73 1.27
CA MET A 1 14.55 8.76 0.88
C MET A 1 14.35 7.86 -0.32
N THR A 2 13.52 6.81 -0.18
CA THR A 2 12.98 6.01 -1.28
C THR A 2 11.97 6.82 -2.09
N ALA A 3 11.53 6.30 -3.24
CA ALA A 3 10.50 6.96 -4.05
C ALA A 3 9.18 7.14 -3.25
N THR A 4 8.79 6.13 -2.48
CA THR A 4 7.59 6.19 -1.64
C THR A 4 7.76 7.18 -0.49
N GLU A 5 8.93 7.21 0.18
CA GLU A 5 9.23 8.21 1.21
C GLU A 5 9.18 9.65 0.66
N THR A 6 9.73 9.89 -0.53
CA THR A 6 9.66 11.20 -1.19
C THR A 6 8.21 11.59 -1.53
N ALA A 7 7.39 10.64 -1.99
CA ALA A 7 5.99 10.90 -2.28
C ALA A 7 5.18 11.21 -1.00
N VAL A 8 5.41 10.47 0.09
CA VAL A 8 4.81 10.75 1.40
C VAL A 8 5.21 12.14 1.89
N ALA A 9 6.50 12.47 1.85
CA ALA A 9 6.99 13.77 2.28
C ALA A 9 6.35 14.91 1.47
N ALA A 10 6.15 14.72 0.15
CA ALA A 10 5.45 15.68 -0.70
C ALA A 10 3.96 15.83 -0.33
N MET A 11 3.25 14.72 -0.09
CA MET A 11 1.85 14.77 0.38
C MET A 11 1.73 15.50 1.72
N TRP A 12 2.66 15.26 2.64
CA TRP A 12 2.67 15.94 3.94
C TRP A 12 3.00 17.42 3.81
N ALA A 13 3.93 17.78 2.91
CA ALA A 13 4.22 19.17 2.62
C ALA A 13 2.98 19.94 2.13
N GLU A 14 2.17 19.32 1.26
CA GLU A 14 0.91 19.90 0.80
C GLU A 14 -0.15 20.00 1.90
N LEU A 15 -0.24 18.98 2.78
CA LEU A 15 -1.28 18.89 3.80
C LEU A 15 -1.00 19.72 5.05
N LEU A 16 0.26 19.75 5.49
CA LEU A 16 0.71 20.39 6.73
C LEU A 16 1.28 21.79 6.48
N GLY A 17 1.66 22.11 5.25
CA GLY A 17 2.35 23.35 4.91
C GLY A 17 3.80 23.41 5.40
N VAL A 18 4.36 22.28 5.83
CA VAL A 18 5.76 22.11 6.25
C VAL A 18 6.36 20.91 5.53
N THR A 19 7.56 21.05 4.99
CA THR A 19 8.26 19.96 4.30
C THR A 19 9.02 19.11 5.31
N PRO A 20 8.74 17.79 5.41
CA PRO A 20 9.58 16.88 6.16
C PRO A 20 11.01 16.89 5.60
N GLY A 21 12.00 17.06 6.49
CA GLY A 21 13.43 17.06 6.17
C GLY A 21 14.11 15.71 6.44
N SER A 22 13.50 14.85 7.26
CA SER A 22 14.00 13.50 7.59
C SER A 22 12.95 12.43 7.29
N VAL A 23 13.42 11.18 7.14
CA VAL A 23 12.51 10.02 7.06
C VAL A 23 11.91 9.67 8.43
N ASP A 24 12.54 10.15 9.50
CA ASP A 24 12.10 9.95 10.89
C ASP A 24 11.22 11.11 11.39
N ASP A 25 10.89 12.07 10.54
CA ASP A 25 9.98 13.15 10.94
C ASP A 25 8.57 12.58 11.15
N ASP A 26 8.02 12.81 12.34
CA ASP A 26 6.70 12.34 12.76
C ASP A 26 5.59 13.30 12.30
N PHE A 27 4.48 12.72 11.82
CA PHE A 27 3.34 13.48 11.32
C PHE A 27 2.73 14.43 12.36
N PHE A 28 2.62 13.98 13.62
CA PHE A 28 1.99 14.73 14.69
C PHE A 28 2.95 15.78 15.26
N GLU A 29 4.25 15.48 15.34
CA GLU A 29 5.28 16.46 15.68
C GLU A 29 5.36 17.61 14.66
N LEU A 30 5.08 17.32 13.38
CA LEU A 30 4.98 18.32 12.31
C LEU A 30 3.66 19.12 12.31
N GLY A 31 2.78 18.91 13.30
CA GLY A 31 1.50 19.63 13.45
C GLY A 31 0.31 18.95 12.77
N GLY A 32 0.44 17.68 12.41
CA GLY A 32 -0.65 16.85 11.92
C GLY A 32 -1.78 16.68 12.92
N GLN A 33 -3.01 16.57 12.42
CA GLN A 33 -4.22 16.39 13.21
C GLN A 33 -5.22 15.49 12.47
N SER A 34 -6.30 15.08 13.14
CA SER A 34 -7.26 14.10 12.59
C SER A 34 -7.75 14.45 11.18
N LEU A 35 -8.07 15.71 10.89
CA LEU A 35 -8.56 16.11 9.57
C LEU A 35 -7.47 15.98 8.48
N THR A 36 -6.23 16.40 8.76
CA THR A 36 -5.13 16.27 7.79
C THR A 36 -4.72 14.81 7.64
N MET A 37 -4.83 14.01 8.70
CA MET A 37 -4.62 12.56 8.65
C MET A 37 -5.65 11.86 7.76
N VAL A 38 -6.94 12.13 7.95
CA VAL A 38 -8.01 11.57 7.11
C VAL A 38 -7.78 11.94 5.64
N ARG A 39 -7.36 13.18 5.36
CA ARG A 39 -7.00 13.61 4.00
C ARG A 39 -5.78 12.88 3.45
N PHE A 40 -4.77 12.64 4.28
CA PHE A 40 -3.61 11.84 3.90
C PHE A 40 -4.00 10.41 3.51
N LEU A 41 -4.80 9.74 4.34
CA LEU A 41 -5.29 8.38 4.05
C LEU A 41 -6.10 8.32 2.74
N ALA A 42 -7.00 9.28 2.51
CA ALA A 42 -7.75 9.36 1.27
C ALA A 42 -6.85 9.60 0.04
N ARG A 43 -5.82 10.45 0.18
CA ARG A 43 -4.85 10.71 -0.89
C ARG A 43 -4.02 9.47 -1.23
N VAL A 44 -3.65 8.68 -0.22
CA VAL A 44 -2.97 7.40 -0.41
C VAL A 44 -3.85 6.44 -1.20
N GLN A 45 -5.13 6.34 -0.85
CA GLN A 45 -6.09 5.51 -1.60
C GLN A 45 -6.24 5.95 -3.06
N GLU A 46 -6.40 7.26 -3.32
CA GLU A 46 -6.45 7.77 -4.70
C GLU A 46 -5.15 7.54 -5.49
N THR A 47 -3.99 7.67 -4.83
CA THR A 47 -2.69 7.63 -5.52
C THR A 47 -2.20 6.20 -5.76
N TYR A 48 -2.46 5.29 -4.83
CA TYR A 48 -1.89 3.95 -4.82
C TYR A 48 -2.93 2.83 -4.92
N GLY A 49 -4.23 3.14 -4.81
CA GLY A 49 -5.30 2.15 -4.87
C GLY A 49 -5.39 1.26 -3.64
N ILE A 50 -4.80 1.67 -2.51
CA ILE A 50 -4.76 0.89 -1.27
C ILE A 50 -5.34 1.67 -0.10
N GLU A 51 -5.97 0.97 0.84
CA GLU A 51 -6.41 1.54 2.11
C GLU A 51 -5.39 1.20 3.19
N LEU A 52 -4.88 2.23 3.88
CA LEU A 52 -4.02 2.01 5.03
C LEU A 52 -4.87 1.80 6.30
N PRO A 53 -4.55 0.80 7.12
CA PRO A 53 -5.39 0.47 8.27
C PRO A 53 -5.21 1.50 9.40
N VAL A 54 -6.30 1.97 9.99
CA VAL A 54 -6.27 3.10 10.94
C VAL A 54 -5.47 2.79 12.23
N ASP A 55 -5.29 1.50 12.55
CA ASP A 55 -4.49 1.03 13.69
C ASP A 55 -3.00 1.41 13.62
N LEU A 56 -2.47 1.63 12.41
CA LEU A 56 -1.09 2.10 12.20
C LEU A 56 -0.83 3.46 12.86
N LEU A 57 -1.87 4.27 13.05
CA LEU A 57 -1.77 5.60 13.71
C LEU A 57 -1.58 5.51 15.22
N PHE A 58 -1.81 4.33 15.79
CA PHE A 58 -1.73 4.10 17.23
C PHE A 58 -0.56 3.19 17.60
N THR A 59 0.19 2.72 16.61
CA THR A 59 1.28 1.76 16.80
C THR A 59 2.63 2.48 16.70
N GLY A 60 2.98 3.23 17.74
CA GLY A 60 4.23 3.97 17.81
C GLY A 60 4.17 5.35 17.15
N ASP A 61 5.33 5.83 16.72
CA ASP A 61 5.45 7.06 15.94
C ASP A 61 4.85 6.83 14.55
N PHE A 62 4.42 7.91 13.91
CA PHE A 62 3.94 7.87 12.53
C PHE A 62 4.84 8.74 11.67
N THR A 63 6.02 8.19 11.37
CA THR A 63 7.07 8.83 10.58
C THR A 63 6.87 8.68 9.08
N VAL A 64 7.59 9.49 8.29
CA VAL A 64 7.64 9.36 6.82
C VAL A 64 8.05 7.93 6.41
N ALA A 65 9.02 7.33 7.10
CA ALA A 65 9.47 5.95 6.84
C ALA A 65 8.36 4.93 7.11
N GLU A 66 7.62 5.07 8.21
CA GLU A 66 6.53 4.16 8.56
C GLU A 66 5.35 4.26 7.59
N ALA A 67 4.96 5.48 7.24
CA ALA A 67 3.93 5.72 6.24
C ALA A 67 4.33 5.11 4.88
N ALA A 68 5.58 5.31 4.44
CA ALA A 68 6.07 4.73 3.19
C ALA A 68 6.09 3.19 3.23
N ARG A 69 6.57 2.58 4.33
CA ARG A 69 6.56 1.12 4.49
C ARG A 69 5.15 0.54 4.48
N ALA A 70 4.19 1.22 5.11
CA ALA A 70 2.79 0.81 5.11
C ALA A 70 2.21 0.84 3.68
N ILE A 71 2.53 1.88 2.91
CA ILE A 71 2.13 1.98 1.50
C ILE A 71 2.76 0.88 0.67
N ASP A 72 4.07 0.67 0.79
CA ASP A 72 4.78 -0.34 0.01
C ASP A 72 4.26 -1.75 0.31
N ARG A 73 3.92 -2.04 1.58
CA ARG A 73 3.30 -3.31 1.97
C ARG A 73 1.91 -3.48 1.36
N GLY A 74 1.05 -2.47 1.50
CA GLY A 74 -0.31 -2.55 0.94
C GLY A 74 -0.29 -2.74 -0.59
N ARG A 75 0.68 -2.13 -1.28
CA ARG A 75 0.85 -2.32 -2.73
C ARG A 75 1.30 -3.73 -3.09
N LEU A 76 2.18 -4.34 -2.29
CA LEU A 76 2.61 -5.72 -2.50
C LEU A 76 1.46 -6.70 -2.28
N GLU A 77 0.66 -6.50 -1.23
CA GLU A 77 -0.52 -7.31 -0.93
C GLU A 77 -1.56 -7.20 -2.06
N ALA A 78 -1.89 -5.99 -2.49
CA ALA A 78 -2.83 -5.78 -3.60
C ALA A 78 -2.36 -6.38 -4.94
N ALA A 79 -1.04 -6.35 -5.20
CA ALA A 79 -0.46 -6.99 -6.38
C ALA A 79 -0.59 -8.52 -6.29
N GLY A 80 -0.30 -9.11 -5.12
CA GLY A 80 -0.47 -10.54 -4.87
C GLY A 80 -1.91 -11.00 -5.00
N ASP A 81 -2.88 -10.26 -4.45
CA ASP A 81 -4.30 -10.57 -4.58
C ASP A 81 -4.76 -10.57 -6.04
N THR A 82 -4.25 -9.62 -6.84
CA THR A 82 -4.54 -9.55 -8.28
C THR A 82 -3.94 -10.74 -9.04
N GLU A 83 -2.70 -11.12 -8.73
CA GLU A 83 -2.04 -12.27 -9.33
C GLU A 83 -2.77 -13.57 -8.99
N ILE A 84 -3.14 -13.75 -7.72
CA ILE A 84 -3.93 -14.91 -7.27
C ILE A 84 -5.29 -14.96 -7.98
N ALA A 85 -6.00 -13.83 -8.08
CA ALA A 85 -7.28 -13.78 -8.78
C ALA A 85 -7.16 -14.15 -10.27
N ALA A 86 -6.07 -13.73 -10.93
CA ALA A 86 -5.79 -14.09 -12.32
C ALA A 86 -5.54 -15.60 -12.47
N LEU A 87 -4.73 -16.19 -11.58
CA LEU A 87 -4.46 -17.63 -11.58
C LEU A 87 -5.72 -18.46 -11.30
N LEU A 88 -6.59 -18.01 -10.40
CA LEU A 88 -7.88 -18.67 -10.13
C LEU A 88 -8.80 -18.64 -11.35
N THR A 89 -8.86 -17.50 -12.06
CA THR A 89 -9.64 -17.38 -13.31
C THR A 89 -9.12 -18.34 -14.39
N GLU A 90 -7.80 -18.46 -14.52
CA GLU A 90 -7.18 -19.38 -15.47
C GLU A 90 -7.53 -20.84 -15.13
N LEU A 91 -7.42 -21.25 -13.86
CA LEU A 91 -7.79 -22.58 -13.39
C LEU A 91 -9.27 -22.90 -13.61
N GLU A 92 -10.17 -21.95 -13.36
CA GLU A 92 -11.61 -22.10 -13.60
C GLU A 92 -11.98 -22.21 -15.09
N SER A 93 -11.12 -21.68 -15.98
CA SER A 93 -11.34 -21.73 -17.42
C SER A 93 -10.84 -23.02 -18.09
N LEU A 94 -10.04 -23.82 -17.39
CA LEU A 94 -9.61 -25.13 -17.86
C LEU A 94 -10.80 -26.10 -17.87
N SER A 95 -10.99 -26.81 -18.98
CA SER A 95 -12.00 -27.86 -19.05
C SER A 95 -11.52 -29.13 -18.33
N ASP A 96 -12.45 -29.97 -17.90
CA ASP A 96 -12.12 -31.28 -17.32
C ASP A 96 -11.23 -32.14 -18.26
N GLU A 97 -11.37 -31.96 -19.57
CA GLU A 97 -10.54 -32.65 -20.58
C GLU A 97 -9.10 -32.12 -20.59
N ASP A 98 -8.90 -30.80 -20.48
CA ASP A 98 -7.57 -30.17 -20.40
C ASP A 98 -6.85 -30.53 -19.10
N VAL A 99 -7.60 -30.60 -17.99
CA VAL A 99 -7.09 -31.03 -16.67
C VAL A 99 -6.64 -32.49 -16.72
N LEU A 100 -7.44 -33.37 -17.33
CA LEU A 100 -7.09 -34.79 -17.49
C LEU A 100 -5.91 -35.01 -18.43
N ALA A 101 -5.75 -34.17 -19.46
CA ALA A 101 -4.60 -34.22 -20.38
C ALA A 101 -3.29 -33.85 -19.66
N LEU A 102 -3.29 -32.78 -18.85
CA LEU A 102 -2.11 -32.36 -18.07
C LEU A 102 -1.64 -33.40 -17.05
N LEU A 103 -2.57 -34.11 -16.40
CA LEU A 103 -2.25 -35.19 -15.46
C LEU A 103 -1.74 -36.47 -16.15
N ALA A 104 -2.01 -36.64 -17.43
CA ALA A 104 -1.54 -37.78 -18.23
C ALA A 104 -0.15 -37.55 -18.85
N GLU A 105 0.36 -36.31 -18.84
CA GLU A 105 1.70 -35.95 -19.32
C GLU A 105 2.78 -36.06 -18.22
N GLU A 106 2.38 -36.35 -16.98
CA GLU A 106 3.31 -36.70 -15.88
C GLU A 106 3.54 -38.23 -15.80
N ASP A 107 4.30 -38.80 -16.75
CA ASP A 107 4.90 -40.15 -16.68
C ASP A 107 6.42 -40.10 -16.92
#